data_AF-A0A382X0Y9-F1
#
_entry.id   AF-A0A382X0Y9-F1
#
_cell.length_a   1.000
_cell.length_b   1.000
_cell.length_c   1.000
_cell.angle_alpha   90.00
_cell.angle_beta   90.00
_cell.angle_gamma   90.00
#
_symmetry.space_group_name_H-M   'P 1'
#
loop_
_entity.id
_entity.type
_entity.pdbx_description
1 polymer ?
#
loop_
_entity_poly.entity_id
_entity_poly.type
_entity_poly.pdbx_seq_one_letter_code
_entity_poly.pdbx_strand_id
1 'polypeptide(L)' 'MDFVIPKNLEDFNRYGEEYLFGYLGMEFLKVEDDEVIARIVLQQHHFGWNGYLHAGTIFSLADSCAGYGCV' A
#
# COMPACT_ATOMS: atom_id res chain seq x y z
N MET A 1 -7.04 -5.69 -21.95
CA MET A 1 -7.50 -5.48 -20.57
C MET A 1 -7.75 -4.00 -20.46
N ASP A 2 -9.02 -3.59 -20.31
CA ASP A 2 -9.33 -2.18 -20.11
C ASP A 2 -8.88 -1.82 -18.69
N PHE A 3 -7.80 -1.03 -18.60
CA PHE A 3 -7.26 -0.59 -17.32
C PHE A 3 -8.07 0.60 -16.85
N VAL A 4 -8.75 0.46 -15.70
CA VAL A 4 -9.48 1.55 -15.07
C VAL A 4 -8.51 2.27 -14.13
N ILE A 5 -8.20 3.52 -14.45
CA ILE A 5 -7.43 4.39 -13.57
C ILE A 5 -8.32 4.79 -12.38
N PRO A 6 -7.90 4.53 -11.12
CA PRO A 6 -8.64 4.95 -9.92
C PRO A 6 -8.83 6.46 -9.92
N LYS A 7 -10.01 6.94 -9.50
CA LYS A 7 -10.34 8.39 -9.57
C LYS A 7 -10.34 9.08 -8.22
N ASN A 8 -10.40 8.32 -7.14
CA ASN A 8 -10.47 8.83 -5.78
C ASN A 8 -9.86 7.82 -4.80
N LEU A 9 -9.67 8.26 -3.55
CA LEU A 9 -9.04 7.46 -2.50
C LEU A 9 -9.76 6.12 -2.22
N GLU A 10 -11.09 6.10 -2.34
CA GLU A 10 -11.88 4.88 -2.12
C GLU A 10 -11.63 3.86 -3.22
N ASP A 11 -11.52 4.31 -4.48
CA ASP A 11 -11.13 3.44 -5.59
C ASP A 11 -9.72 2.86 -5.37
N PHE A 12 -8.74 3.70 -4.99
CA PHE A 12 -7.37 3.24 -4.72
C PHE A 12 -7.32 2.16 -3.64
N ASN A 13 -8.05 2.32 -2.54
CA ASN A 13 -8.12 1.30 -1.50
C ASN A 13 -8.87 0.05 -1.98
N ARG A 14 -10.04 0.19 -2.62
CA ARG A 14 -10.87 -0.93 -3.11
C ARG A 14 -10.13 -1.80 -4.10
N TYR A 15 -9.42 -1.20 -5.07
CA TYR A 15 -8.66 -1.97 -6.06
C TYR A 15 -7.48 -2.72 -5.45
N GLY A 16 -7.08 -2.39 -4.23
CA GLY A 16 -5.96 -3.00 -3.53
C GLY A 16 -6.25 -4.21 -2.68
N GLU A 17 -7.51 -4.42 -2.31
CA GLU A 17 -7.90 -5.38 -1.28
C GLU A 17 -7.46 -6.81 -1.60
N GLU A 18 -7.50 -7.20 -2.88
CA GLU A 18 -7.16 -8.55 -3.36
C GLU A 18 -5.69 -8.70 -3.81
N TYR A 19 -4.87 -7.66 -3.63
CA TYR A 19 -3.47 -7.64 -4.05
C TYR A 19 -2.53 -7.52 -2.85
N LEU A 20 -1.22 -7.46 -3.12
CA LEU A 20 -0.17 -7.50 -2.10
C LEU A 20 -0.41 -6.53 -0.94
N PHE A 21 -0.78 -5.29 -1.23
CA PHE A 21 -0.98 -4.27 -0.21
C PHE A 21 -2.23 -4.53 0.65
N GLY A 22 -3.30 -5.10 0.08
CA GLY A 22 -4.44 -5.62 0.85
C GLY A 22 -4.04 -6.75 1.80
N TYR A 23 -3.23 -7.70 1.34
CA TYR A 23 -2.70 -8.77 2.20
C TYR A 23 -1.78 -8.28 3.32
N LEU A 24 -1.13 -7.12 3.15
CA LEU A 24 -0.33 -6.45 4.17
C LEU A 24 -1.17 -5.52 5.08
N GLY A 25 -2.49 -5.44 4.88
CA GLY A 25 -3.36 -4.53 5.64
C GLY A 25 -2.96 -3.06 5.48
N MET A 26 -2.50 -2.68 4.30
CA MET A 26 -2.14 -1.31 3.96
C MET A 26 -3.40 -0.48 3.69
N GLU A 27 -3.42 0.74 4.19
CA GLU A 27 -4.50 1.71 3.98
C GLU A 27 -3.90 3.00 3.42
N PHE A 28 -4.38 3.43 2.27
CA PHE A 28 -4.05 4.74 1.70
C PHE A 28 -4.92 5.80 2.34
N LEU A 29 -4.28 6.85 2.83
CA LEU A 29 -4.89 8.00 3.50
C LEU A 29 -4.94 9.24 2.60
N LYS A 30 -4.02 9.33 1.63
CA LYS A 30 -3.92 10.42 0.65
C LYS A 30 -3.31 9.87 -0.64
N VAL A 31 -3.88 10.24 -1.78
CA VAL A 31 -3.30 10.03 -3.12
C VAL A 31 -3.60 11.28 -3.93
N GLU A 32 -2.61 12.17 -4.05
CA GLU A 32 -2.70 13.44 -4.78
C GLU A 32 -1.44 13.64 -5.63
N ASP A 33 -1.47 14.61 -6.56
CA ASP A 33 -0.41 14.86 -7.54
C ASP A 33 0.99 15.08 -6.92
N ASP A 34 1.05 15.56 -5.67
CA ASP A 34 2.29 15.90 -4.99
C ASP A 34 2.72 14.90 -3.91
N GLU A 35 1.80 14.04 -3.46
CA GLU A 35 2.02 13.23 -2.28
C GLU A 35 1.06 12.03 -2.19
N VAL A 36 1.63 10.89 -1.80
CA VAL A 36 0.88 9.70 -1.42
C VAL A 36 1.22 9.33 0.01
N ILE A 37 0.18 9.15 0.84
CA ILE A 37 0.32 8.75 2.25
C ILE A 37 -0.44 7.45 2.44
N ALA A 38 0.24 6.46 3.02
CA ALA A 38 -0.37 5.20 3.43
C ALA A 38 0.17 4.74 4.79
N ARG A 39 -0.53 3.80 5.43
CA ARG A 39 -0.13 3.19 6.69
C ARG A 39 -0.34 1.68 6.68
N ILE A 40 0.38 0.99 7.54
CA ILE A 40 0.17 -0.42 7.88
C ILE A 40 0.04 -0.52 9.40
N VAL A 41 -1.00 -1.21 9.87
CA VAL A 41 -1.07 -1.64 11.28
C VAL A 41 -0.22 -2.91 11.44
N LEU A 42 0.86 -2.81 12.21
CA LEU A 42 1.83 -3.90 12.35
C LEU A 42 1.22 -5.12 13.07
N GLN A 43 1.45 -6.30 12.50
CA GLN A 43 1.04 -7.61 13.01
C GLN A 43 2.20 -8.59 12.87
N GLN A 44 2.17 -9.74 13.55
CA GLN A 44 3.27 -10.71 13.57
C GLN A 44 3.82 -11.07 12.18
N HIS A 45 2.95 -11.20 11.16
CA HIS A 45 3.35 -11.56 9.78
C HIS A 45 4.09 -10.44 9.02
N HIS A 46 4.13 -9.22 9.56
CA HIS A 46 4.96 -8.12 9.06
C HIS A 46 6.40 -8.15 9.59
N PHE A 47 6.69 -8.99 10.59
CA PHE A 47 8.01 -9.06 11.21
C PHE A 47 8.82 -10.21 10.65
N GLY A 48 10.16 -10.05 10.67
CA GLY A 48 11.06 -11.17 10.51
C GLY A 48 11.02 -12.09 11.75
N TRP A 49 11.50 -13.32 11.59
CA TRP A 49 11.60 -14.29 12.71
C TRP A 49 12.46 -13.79 13.88
N ASN A 50 13.27 -12.75 13.67
CA ASN A 50 14.12 -12.12 14.67
C ASN A 50 13.40 -11.06 15.52
N GLY A 51 12.11 -10.82 15.28
CA GLY A 51 11.31 -9.83 16.00
C GLY A 51 11.48 -8.39 15.52
N TYR A 52 12.32 -8.14 14.50
CA TYR A 52 12.41 -6.84 13.84
C TYR A 52 11.41 -6.74 12.70
N LEU A 53 10.95 -5.52 12.41
CA LEU A 53 10.09 -5.27 11.27
C LEU A 53 10.78 -5.77 9.99
N HIS A 54 10.08 -6.58 9.20
CA HIS A 54 10.66 -7.10 7.98
C HIS A 54 10.88 -5.93 6.99
N ALA A 55 12.09 -5.82 6.45
CA ALA A 55 12.40 -4.75 5.49
C ALA A 55 11.46 -4.76 4.28
N GLY A 56 11.00 -5.95 3.88
CA GLY A 56 9.98 -6.09 2.84
C GLY A 56 8.64 -5.43 3.18
N THR A 57 8.21 -5.36 4.44
CA THR A 57 6.99 -4.63 4.80
C THR A 57 7.17 -3.13 4.59
N ILE A 58 8.32 -2.58 5.01
CA ILE A 58 8.65 -1.17 4.81
C ILE A 58 8.77 -0.86 3.32
N PHE A 59 9.46 -1.73 2.57
CA PHE A 59 9.69 -1.54 1.14
C PHE A 59 8.40 -1.64 0.35
N SER A 60 7.53 -2.62 0.65
CA SER A 60 6.22 -2.72 0.01
C SER A 60 5.35 -1.49 0.26
N LEU A 61 5.40 -0.89 1.45
CA LEU A 61 4.70 0.37 1.73
C LEU A 61 5.23 1.51 0.87
N ALA A 62 6.54 1.70 0.82
CA ALA A 62 7.16 2.75 0.03
C ALA A 62 6.94 2.56 -1.49
N ASP A 63 7.09 1.33 -1.98
CA ASP A 63 6.89 0.95 -3.38
C ASP A 63 5.44 1.16 -3.82
N SER A 64 4.47 0.77 -2.97
CA SER A 64 3.05 0.98 -3.28
C SER A 64 2.67 2.46 -3.33
N CYS A 65 3.21 3.29 -2.42
CA CYS A 65 3.04 4.74 -2.49
C CYS A 65 3.67 5.33 -3.76
N ALA A 66 4.89 4.92 -4.11
CA ALA A 66 5.56 5.39 -5.32
C ALA A 66 4.82 4.97 -6.60
N GLY A 67 4.28 3.76 -6.62
CA GLY A 67 3.46 3.25 -7.72
C GLY A 67 2.18 4.08 -7.91
N TYR A 68 1.44 4.33 -6.83
CA TYR A 68 0.22 5.15 -6.89
C TYR A 68 0.51 6.61 -7.19
N GLY A 69 1.66 7.15 -6.79
CA GLY A 69 2.07 8.51 -7.12
C GLY A 69 2.48 8.71 -8.60
N CYS A 70 2.58 7.63 -9.38
CA CYS A 70 2.87 7.70 -10.83
C CYS A 70 1.61 7.61 -11.71
N VAL A 71 0.43 7.46 -11.11
CA VAL A 71 -0.86 7.31 -11.79
C VAL A 71 -1.54 8.67 -11.90
#